data_AF-A0A7X9H6N9-F1
#
_entry.id   AF-A0A7X9H6N9-F1
#
_cell.length_a   1.000
_cell.length_b   1.000
_cell.length_c   1.000
_cell.angle_alpha   90.00
_cell.angle_beta   90.00
_cell.angle_gamma   90.00
#
_symmetry.space_group_name_H-M   'P 1'
#
loop_
_entity.id
_entity.type
_entity.pdbx_description
1 polymer ?
#
loop_
_entity_poly.entity_id
_entity_poly.type
_entity_poly.pdbx_seq_one_letter_code
_entity_poly.pdbx_strand_id
1 'polypeptide(L)' 'MSKIHIKSCKTLKTILFDRSITYKTLANKMGISENNLLFKINGKRRWWIDECLTVTKLLGYKDAKEVFPEIFNQISS' A
#
# COMPACT_ATOMS: atom_id res chain seq x y z
N MET A 1 -6.76 0.26 16.41
CA MET A 1 -6.56 0.42 14.96
C MET A 1 -7.18 1.74 14.56
N SER A 2 -6.43 2.63 13.89
CA SER A 2 -7.08 3.76 13.22
C SER A 2 -7.94 3.20 12.08
N LYS A 3 -9.24 3.52 12.06
CA LYS A 3 -10.19 3.09 11.02
C LYS A 3 -9.76 3.55 9.61
N ILE A 4 -8.81 4.47 9.54
CA ILE A 4 -8.39 5.25 8.37
C ILE A 4 -7.65 4.43 7.29
N HIS A 5 -7.16 3.23 7.57
CA HIS A 5 -6.34 2.49 6.59
C HIS A 5 -6.96 1.19 6.06
N ILE A 6 -8.19 0.86 6.46
CA ILE A 6 -8.77 -0.46 6.19
C ILE A 6 -9.03 -0.68 4.70
N LYS A 7 -9.62 0.30 3.99
CA LYS A 7 -9.89 0.18 2.56
C LYS A 7 -8.59 0.20 1.75
N SER A 8 -7.65 1.08 2.08
CA SER A 8 -6.35 1.16 1.37
C SER A 8 -5.57 -0.16 1.48
N CYS A 9 -5.58 -0.80 2.65
CA CYS A 9 -5.00 -2.12 2.84
C CYS A 9 -5.71 -3.20 2.02
N LYS A 10 -7.05 -3.18 1.97
CA LYS A 10 -7.84 -4.13 1.16
C LYS A 10 -7.58 -3.95 -0.34
N THR A 11 -7.62 -2.71 -0.83
CA THR A 11 -7.33 -2.37 -2.23
C THR A 11 -5.96 -2.88 -2.64
N LEU A 12 -4.92 -2.60 -1.85
CA LEU A 12 -3.58 -3.10 -2.13
C LEU A 12 -3.53 -4.64 -2.16
N LYS A 13 -4.18 -5.34 -1.21
CA LYS A 13 -4.24 -6.80 -1.23
C LYS A 13 -4.87 -7.35 -2.51
N THR A 14 -5.98 -6.77 -2.95
CA THR A 14 -6.67 -7.16 -4.19
C THR A 14 -5.76 -6.97 -5.40
N ILE A 15 -5.13 -5.79 -5.53
CA ILE A 15 -4.22 -5.50 -6.66
C ILE A 15 -3.06 -6.51 -6.70
N LEU A 16 -2.48 -6.85 -5.55
CA LEU A 16 -1.37 -7.81 -5.49
C LEU A 16 -1.81 -9.22 -5.86
N PHE A 17 -2.99 -9.64 -5.39
CA PHE A 17 -3.59 -10.93 -5.74
C PHE A 17 -3.86 -11.03 -7.25
N ASP A 18 -4.58 -10.05 -7.82
CA ASP A 18 -4.97 -10.04 -9.23
C ASP A 18 -3.76 -10.05 -10.18
N ARG A 19 -2.63 -9.48 -9.74
CA ARG A 19 -1.38 -9.39 -10.51
C ARG A 19 -0.37 -10.48 -10.17
N SER A 20 -0.73 -11.44 -9.31
CA SER A 20 0.18 -12.50 -8.83
C SER A 20 1.49 -11.94 -8.24
N ILE A 21 1.45 -10.77 -7.60
CA ILE A 21 2.59 -10.15 -6.94
C ILE A 21 2.64 -10.62 -5.50
N THR A 22 3.69 -11.38 -5.15
CA THR A 22 3.90 -11.81 -3.77
C THR A 22 4.35 -10.65 -2.87
N TYR A 23 4.08 -10.76 -1.56
CA TYR A 23 4.56 -9.78 -0.59
C TYR A 23 6.08 -9.70 -0.57
N LYS A 24 6.79 -10.84 -0.64
CA LYS A 24 8.24 -10.90 -0.82
C LYS A 24 8.71 -10.07 -2.03
N THR A 25 8.08 -10.23 -3.19
CA THR A 25 8.45 -9.49 -4.40
C THR A 25 8.27 -7.99 -4.21
N LEU A 26 7.15 -7.55 -3.63
CA LEU A 26 6.91 -6.13 -3.38
C LEU A 26 7.90 -5.57 -2.33
N ALA A 27 8.13 -6.31 -1.25
CA ALA A 27 9.04 -5.92 -0.18
C ALA A 27 10.47 -5.73 -0.70
N ASN A 28 10.94 -6.66 -1.54
CA ASN A 28 12.24 -6.55 -2.21
C ASN A 28 12.33 -5.30 -3.08
N LYS A 29 11.30 -5.00 -3.88
CA LYS A 29 11.26 -3.79 -4.72
C LYS A 29 11.22 -2.49 -3.90
N MET A 30 10.62 -2.54 -2.72
CA MET A 30 10.56 -1.42 -1.78
C MET A 30 11.84 -1.27 -0.93
N GLY A 31 12.75 -2.24 -0.92
CA GLY A 31 13.92 -2.23 -0.04
C GLY A 31 13.59 -2.40 1.44
N ILE A 32 12.48 -3.07 1.78
CA ILE A 32 12.06 -3.34 3.16
C ILE A 32 11.91 -4.85 3.41
N SER A 33 11.88 -5.25 4.69
CA SER A 33 11.59 -6.65 5.02
C SER A 33 10.13 -7.03 4.72
N GLU A 34 9.90 -8.27 4.32
CA GLU A 34 8.56 -8.82 4.08
C GLU A 34 7.65 -8.70 5.32
N ASN A 35 8.21 -8.91 6.52
CA ASN A 35 7.49 -8.71 7.77
C ASN A 35 7.02 -7.25 7.95
N ASN A 36 7.86 -6.27 7.60
CA ASN A 36 7.48 -4.86 7.67
C ASN A 36 6.30 -4.57 6.72
N LEU A 37 6.38 -5.08 5.48
CA LEU A 37 5.30 -4.96 4.50
C LEU A 37 4.01 -5.64 4.99
N LEU A 38 4.11 -6.85 5.56
CA LEU A 38 2.96 -7.57 6.14
C LEU A 38 2.29 -6.78 7.26
N PHE A 39 3.05 -6.13 8.15
CA PHE A 39 2.46 -5.26 9.17
C PHE A 39 1.71 -4.07 8.56
N LYS A 40 2.23 -3.48 7.49
CA LYS A 40 1.57 -2.36 6.78
C LYS A 40 0.32 -2.81 6.04
N ILE A 41 0.40 -3.88 5.27
CA ILE A 41 -0.72 -4.47 4.52
C ILE A 41 -1.84 -4.96 5.44
N ASN A 42 -1.52 -5.36 6.68
CA ASN A 42 -2.51 -5.77 7.66
C ASN A 42 -2.97 -4.62 8.59
N GLY A 43 -2.61 -3.37 8.29
CA GLY A 43 -3.02 -2.20 9.06
C GLY A 43 -2.45 -2.14 10.49
N LYS A 44 -1.44 -2.97 10.79
CA LYS A 44 -0.71 -2.99 12.07
C LYS A 44 0.39 -1.93 12.13
N ARG A 45 0.81 -1.40 10.97
CA ARG A 45 1.76 -0.29 10.84
C ARG A 45 1.23 0.71 9.81
N ARG A 46 1.44 2.01 10.06
CA ARG A 46 1.04 3.07 9.11
C ARG A 46 1.85 3.01 7.82
N TRP A 47 1.22 3.43 6.75
CA TRP A 47 1.88 3.79 5.49
C TRP A 47 2.31 5.25 5.54
N TRP A 48 3.52 5.52 5.07
CA TRP A 48 4.00 6.88 4.84
C TRP A 48 3.71 7.28 3.39
N ILE A 49 3.64 8.59 3.13
CA ILE A 49 3.24 9.12 1.81
C ILE A 49 4.24 8.72 0.73
N ASP A 50 5.53 8.79 1.02
CA ASP A 50 6.63 8.35 0.15
C ASP A 50 6.56 6.85 -0.17
N GLU A 51 6.25 6.02 0.83
CA GLU A 51 6.03 4.58 0.63
C GLU A 51 4.83 4.32 -0.28
N CYS A 52 3.73 5.05 -0.07
CA CYS A 52 2.55 4.94 -0.93
C CYS A 52 2.87 5.31 -2.38
N LEU A 53 3.53 6.45 -2.61
CA LEU A 53 3.94 6.88 -3.96
C LEU A 53 4.87 5.86 -4.61
N THR A 54 5.79 5.30 -3.84
CA THR A 54 6.70 4.24 -4.31
C THR A 54 5.93 3.01 -4.76
N VAL A 55 5.01 2.51 -3.93
CA VAL A 55 4.17 1.35 -4.28
C VAL A 55 3.31 1.64 -5.50
N THR A 56 2.67 2.80 -5.57
CA THR A 56 1.86 3.24 -6.73
C THR A 56 2.69 3.19 -8.01
N LYS A 57 3.91 3.75 -7.99
CA LYS A 57 4.83 3.72 -9.13
C LYS A 57 5.27 2.30 -9.50
N LEU A 58 5.61 1.47 -8.51
CA LEU A 58 6.02 0.07 -8.73
C LEU A 58 4.89 -0.79 -9.33
N LEU A 59 3.64 -0.44 -9.03
CA LEU A 59 2.44 -1.07 -9.59
C LEU A 59 1.99 -0.40 -10.91
N GLY A 60 2.69 0.62 -11.41
CA GLY A 60 2.38 1.25 -12.69
C GLY A 60 1.11 2.12 -12.68
N TYR A 61 0.63 2.54 -11.52
CA TYR A 61 -0.48 3.48 -11.39
C TYR A 61 0.03 4.92 -11.47
N LYS A 62 -0.79 5.82 -12.01
CA LYS A 62 -0.46 7.25 -12.11
C LYS A 62 -0.97 8.04 -10.91
N ASP A 63 -2.12 7.65 -10.34
CA ASP A 63 -2.69 8.30 -9.17
C ASP A 63 -2.60 7.40 -7.93
N ALA A 64 -2.04 7.93 -6.84
CA ALA A 64 -1.93 7.23 -5.57
C ALA A 64 -3.30 6.95 -4.94
N LYS A 65 -4.36 7.70 -5.29
CA LYS A 65 -5.73 7.46 -4.84
C LYS A 65 -6.31 6.14 -5.37
N GLU A 66 -5.80 5.62 -6.48
CA GLU A 66 -6.22 4.33 -7.03
C GLU A 66 -5.76 3.16 -6.16
N VAL A 67 -4.64 3.32 -5.44
CA VAL A 67 -4.06 2.28 -4.58
C VAL A 67 -4.34 2.55 -3.10
N PHE A 68 -4.25 3.80 -2.67
CA PHE A 68 -4.38 4.26 -1.28
C PHE A 68 -5.45 5.36 -1.09
N PRO A 69 -6.72 5.10 -1.45
CA PRO A 69 -7.75 6.13 -1.49
C PRO A 69 -7.97 6.83 -0.14
N GLU A 70 -7.95 6.11 0.98
CA GLU A 70 -8.22 6.74 2.29
C GLU A 70 -7.08 7.64 2.75
N ILE A 71 -5.84 7.29 2.38
CA ILE A 71 -4.66 8.06 2.76
C ILE A 71 -4.63 9.40 2.02
N PHE A 72 -4.97 9.39 0.72
CA PHE A 72 -4.86 10.58 -0.14
C PHE A 72 -6.15 11.40 -0.25
N ASN A 73 -7.31 10.85 0.09
CA ASN A 73 -8.55 11.65 0.16
C ASN A 73 -8.57 12.55 1.39
N GLN A 74 -7.84 12.24 2.47
CA GLN A 74 -7.76 13.08 3.67
C GLN A 74 -6.87 14.32 3.50
N ILE A 75 -5.96 14.32 2.53
CA ILE A 75 -5.02 15.43 2.30
C ILE A 75 -5.69 16.56 1.49
N SER A 76 -6.82 16.27 0.83
CA SER A 76 -7.58 17.24 0.02
C SER A 76 -8.73 17.90 0.80
N SER A 77 -8.72 17.87 2.13
CA SER A 77 -9.74 18.45 3.02
C SER A 77 -9.14 19.47 3.98
#